data_AF-A0A0V0I260-F1
#
_entry.id   AF-A0A0V0I260-F1
#
_cell.length_a   1.000
_cell.length_b   1.000
_cell.length_c   1.000
_cell.angle_alpha   90.00
_cell.angle_beta   90.00
_cell.angle_gamma   90.00
#
_symmetry.space_group_name_H-M   'P 1'
#
loop_
_entity.id
_entity.type
_entity.pdbx_description
1 polymer ?
#
loop_
_entity_poly.entity_id
_entity_poly.type
_entity_poly.pdbx_seq_one_letter_code
_entity_poly.pdbx_strand_id
1 'polypeptide(L)'
;MFFSGDPSTRKRVDLGGRSSKERDRQKLLEQTRLERNRRLWLRQQNSAALKIQKCFRGRKEVETERSKVRENFLKTHGERCHTVDRQCFSPDSDFLRHLLFFFNPTYTTDVSVLVETCRSLLEFVRDNGDVVSLFAGTEYASKAALVRYRVKKFAHACIRAVYGNRNKLRDQLFMESEKSCTSAILLLDAVTLLIDLGLPWACSTVTYLLQRNIYSLFREIVLIGKDRSFPASNRVVSSFERVLGLITSHIGQGICTCPIVDPQCFFPSQILTIPFLWRFFPHLKEIFASPSVSRHYFHQMKLCMKDHINVLPPDIAIDLPGYACLLGNLLEVARLAFAQPESFTMVNTKDIPLALLK
;
A
#
# COMPACT_ATOMS: atom_id res chain seq x y z
N MET A 1 42.41 21.91 -72.42
CA MET A 1 43.20 21.41 -71.27
C MET A 1 43.57 19.97 -71.55
N PHE A 2 44.87 19.70 -71.67
CA PHE A 2 45.41 18.37 -71.96
C PHE A 2 45.35 17.50 -70.71
N PHE A 3 44.69 16.34 -70.79
CA PHE A 3 44.75 15.29 -69.78
C PHE A 3 46.13 14.63 -69.84
N SER A 4 47.03 14.98 -68.93
CA SER A 4 48.28 14.27 -68.70
C SER A 4 47.96 12.93 -68.05
N GLY A 5 47.79 11.91 -68.88
CA GLY A 5 47.58 10.52 -68.47
C GLY A 5 48.86 9.94 -67.88
N ASP A 6 49.13 10.21 -66.61
CA ASP A 6 50.15 9.51 -65.83
C ASP A 6 49.51 8.25 -65.20
N PRO A 7 49.80 7.03 -65.70
CA PRO A 7 49.17 5.80 -65.24
C PRO A 7 49.71 5.31 -63.88
N SER A 8 50.73 5.98 -63.32
CA SER A 8 51.44 5.56 -62.10
C SER A 8 50.66 5.82 -60.79
N THR A 9 49.58 6.62 -60.83
CA THR A 9 48.80 7.01 -59.64
C THR A 9 47.42 6.34 -59.53
N ARG A 10 47.10 5.37 -60.40
CA ARG A 10 45.89 4.56 -60.22
C ARG A 10 46.08 3.62 -59.02
N LYS A 11 45.50 4.01 -57.88
CA LYS A 11 45.27 3.13 -56.74
C LYS A 11 44.58 1.87 -57.27
N ARG A 12 45.25 0.71 -57.15
CA ARG A 12 44.69 -0.58 -57.55
C ARG A 12 43.39 -0.78 -56.77
N VAL A 13 42.27 -0.60 -57.44
CA VAL A 13 40.97 -0.96 -56.88
C VAL A 13 40.91 -2.47 -57.03
N ASP A 14 41.02 -3.19 -55.92
CA ASP A 14 40.75 -4.63 -55.88
C ASP A 14 39.27 -4.84 -56.21
N LEU A 15 38.99 -4.98 -57.51
CA LEU A 15 37.72 -5.47 -58.03
C LEU A 15 37.71 -6.98 -57.77
N GLY A 16 37.47 -7.33 -56.49
CA GLY A 16 37.54 -8.66 -55.90
C GLY A 16 37.23 -9.79 -56.87
N GLY A 17 38.27 -10.26 -57.55
CA GLY A 17 38.23 -11.47 -58.34
C GLY A 17 38.12 -12.65 -57.38
N ARG A 18 37.18 -13.55 -57.69
CA ARG A 18 36.93 -14.86 -57.06
C ARG A 18 38.10 -15.35 -56.18
N SER A 19 37.97 -15.15 -54.87
CA SER A 19 38.84 -15.78 -53.88
C SER A 19 38.63 -17.28 -53.93
N SER A 20 39.64 -18.03 -54.40
CA SER A 20 39.73 -19.50 -54.47
C SER A 20 39.88 -20.19 -53.10
N LYS A 21 39.41 -19.54 -52.03
CA LYS A 21 39.24 -20.15 -50.71
C LYS A 21 37.76 -20.17 -50.42
N GLU A 22 37.12 -21.29 -50.70
CA GLU A 22 35.78 -21.63 -50.22
C GLU A 22 35.87 -21.67 -48.68
N ARG A 23 35.79 -20.49 -48.08
CA ARG A 23 35.81 -20.31 -46.64
C ARG A 23 34.55 -21.00 -46.17
N ASP A 24 34.73 -22.17 -45.55
CA ASP A 24 33.71 -23.13 -45.14
C ASP A 24 32.39 -22.42 -44.82
N ARG A 25 31.40 -22.56 -45.70
CA ARG A 25 30.16 -21.75 -45.70
C ARG A 25 29.51 -21.72 -44.32
N GLN A 26 29.61 -22.83 -43.60
CA GLN A 26 29.14 -22.99 -42.23
C GLN A 26 29.84 -22.02 -41.27
N LYS A 27 31.18 -21.89 -41.33
CA LYS A 27 31.95 -20.97 -40.48
C LYS A 27 31.59 -19.50 -40.71
N LEU A 28 31.31 -19.11 -41.96
CA LEU A 28 30.89 -17.74 -42.28
C LEU A 28 29.48 -17.44 -41.73
N LEU A 29 28.56 -18.39 -41.85
CA LEU A 29 27.22 -18.27 -41.29
C LEU A 29 27.24 -18.20 -39.76
N GLU A 30 28.08 -19.00 -39.10
CA GLU A 30 28.25 -18.95 -37.64
C GLU A 30 28.85 -17.63 -37.17
N GLN A 31 29.89 -17.11 -37.83
CA GLN A 31 30.44 -15.79 -37.52
C GLN A 31 29.40 -14.69 -37.64
N THR A 32 28.59 -14.72 -38.71
CA THR A 32 27.51 -13.74 -38.92
C THR A 32 26.43 -13.85 -37.85
N ARG A 33 26.07 -15.07 -37.42
CA ARG A 33 25.13 -15.32 -36.31
C ARG A 33 25.68 -14.78 -34.99
N LEU A 34 26.93 -15.07 -34.66
CA LEU A 34 27.57 -14.59 -33.43
C LEU A 34 27.67 -13.06 -33.41
N GLU A 35 28.04 -12.43 -34.51
CA GLU A 35 28.08 -10.97 -34.60
C GLU A 35 26.68 -10.35 -34.47
N ARG A 36 25.66 -10.94 -35.09
CA ARG A 36 24.27 -10.51 -34.95
C ARG A 36 23.80 -10.62 -33.50
N ASN A 37 24.10 -11.73 -32.83
CA ASN A 37 23.77 -11.93 -31.41
C ASN A 37 24.49 -10.91 -30.52
N ARG A 38 25.77 -10.63 -30.80
CA ARG A 38 26.54 -9.60 -30.08
C ARG A 38 25.94 -8.21 -30.25
N ARG A 39 25.57 -7.84 -31.49
CA ARG A 39 24.90 -6.55 -31.78
C ARG A 39 23.53 -6.47 -31.10
N LEU A 40 22.76 -7.56 -31.10
CA LEU A 40 21.47 -7.62 -30.41
C LEU A 40 21.63 -7.42 -28.90
N TRP A 41 22.59 -8.12 -28.30
CA TRP A 41 22.88 -8.01 -26.87
C TRP A 41 23.33 -6.60 -26.49
N LEU A 42 24.24 -6.00 -27.25
CA LEU A 42 24.66 -4.60 -27.06
C LEU A 42 23.48 -3.62 -27.19
N ARG A 43 22.56 -3.83 -28.14
CA ARG A 43 21.35 -3.00 -28.26
C ARG A 43 20.42 -3.15 -27.05
N GLN A 44 20.25 -4.37 -26.54
CA GLN A 44 19.46 -4.61 -25.32
C GLN A 44 20.07 -3.93 -24.11
N GLN A 45 21.40 -4.04 -23.94
CA GLN A 45 22.11 -3.34 -22.87
C GLN A 45 21.99 -1.82 -23.00
N ASN A 46 22.21 -1.26 -24.19
CA ASN A 46 22.08 0.17 -24.42
C ASN A 46 20.63 0.65 -24.18
N SER A 47 19.63 -0.13 -24.59
CA SER A 47 18.22 0.17 -24.33
C SER A 47 17.92 0.16 -22.82
N ALA A 48 18.40 -0.83 -22.10
CA ALA A 48 18.26 -0.92 -20.65
C ALA A 48 18.97 0.24 -19.94
N ALA A 49 20.21 0.54 -20.32
CA ALA A 49 20.98 1.67 -19.78
C ALA A 49 20.26 3.01 -20.01
N LEU A 50 19.72 3.24 -21.21
CA LEU A 50 18.93 4.45 -21.51
C LEU A 50 17.67 4.54 -20.65
N LYS A 51 16.96 3.42 -20.42
CA LYS A 51 15.78 3.39 -19.54
C LYS A 51 16.15 3.74 -18.10
N ILE A 52 17.25 3.19 -17.59
CA ILE A 52 17.76 3.48 -16.24
C ILE A 52 18.14 4.95 -16.12
N GLN A 53 18.89 5.49 -17.09
CA GLN A 53 19.31 6.89 -17.11
C GLN A 53 18.13 7.85 -17.14
N LYS A 54 17.13 7.60 -18.00
CA LYS A 54 15.90 8.41 -18.06
C LYS A 54 15.14 8.39 -16.73
N CYS A 55 14.99 7.20 -16.13
CA CYS A 55 14.36 7.05 -14.82
C CYS A 55 15.11 7.81 -13.73
N PHE A 56 16.45 7.70 -13.70
CA PHE A 56 17.28 8.40 -12.72
C PHE A 56 17.18 9.93 -12.86
N ARG A 57 17.27 10.45 -14.09
CA ARG A 57 17.12 11.89 -14.37
C ARG A 57 15.75 12.40 -13.92
N GLY A 58 14.67 11.69 -14.28
CA GLY A 58 13.32 12.06 -13.86
C GLY A 58 13.13 12.01 -12.34
N ARG A 59 13.67 11.01 -11.65
CA ARG A 59 13.63 10.95 -10.17
C ARG A 59 14.35 12.13 -9.53
N LYS A 60 15.51 12.50 -10.06
CA LYS A 60 16.28 13.65 -9.56
C LYS A 60 15.49 14.95 -9.72
N GLU A 61 14.86 15.16 -10.88
CA GLU A 61 14.04 16.34 -11.15
C GLU A 61 12.81 16.42 -10.24
N VAL A 62 12.10 15.31 -10.05
CA VAL A 62 10.98 15.24 -9.10
C VAL A 62 11.42 15.56 -7.68
N GLU A 63 12.58 15.07 -7.24
CA GLU A 63 13.11 15.36 -5.90
C GLU A 63 13.46 16.85 -5.73
N THR A 64 14.01 17.47 -6.77
CA THR A 64 14.26 18.93 -6.75
C THR A 64 12.95 19.72 -6.67
N GLU A 65 11.91 19.33 -7.40
CA GLU A 65 10.61 20.00 -7.33
C GLU A 65 9.92 19.79 -5.98
N ARG A 66 9.99 18.59 -5.40
CA ARG A 66 9.50 18.34 -4.04
C ARG A 66 10.16 19.23 -3.01
N SER A 67 11.48 19.40 -3.12
CA SER A 67 12.24 20.27 -2.21
C SER A 67 11.79 21.72 -2.30
N LYS A 68 11.58 22.24 -3.52
CA LYS A 68 11.06 23.60 -3.75
C LYS A 68 9.64 23.78 -3.21
N VAL A 69 8.75 22.84 -3.50
CA VAL A 69 7.36 22.88 -3.03
C VAL A 69 7.32 22.81 -1.50
N ARG A 70 8.15 21.97 -0.88
CA ARG A 70 8.28 21.87 0.58
C ARG A 70 8.75 23.19 1.20
N GLU A 71 9.78 23.81 0.64
CA GLU A 71 10.28 25.10 1.14
C GLU A 71 9.22 26.20 1.05
N ASN A 72 8.53 26.30 -0.09
CA ASN A 72 7.45 27.26 -0.27
C ASN A 72 6.28 27.00 0.70
N PHE A 73 5.89 25.73 0.87
CA PHE A 73 4.84 25.35 1.79
C PHE A 73 5.17 25.75 3.23
N LEU A 74 6.39 25.48 3.69
CA LEU A 74 6.83 25.82 5.05
C LEU A 74 6.93 27.34 5.24
N LYS A 75 7.31 28.11 4.21
CA LYS A 75 7.27 29.58 4.25
C LYS A 75 5.85 30.12 4.40
N THR A 76 4.86 29.51 3.73
CA THR A 76 3.48 29.97 3.75
C THR A 76 2.70 29.55 5.00
N HIS A 77 2.85 28.29 5.44
CA HIS A 77 2.02 27.71 6.50
C HIS A 77 2.78 27.45 7.82
N GLY A 78 4.11 27.59 7.81
CA GLY A 78 4.96 27.26 8.95
C GLY A 78 5.06 25.75 9.23
N GLU A 79 5.96 25.38 10.12
CA GLU A 79 6.17 23.97 10.51
C GLU A 79 5.02 23.40 11.34
N ARG A 80 4.27 24.27 12.02
CA ARG A 80 3.18 23.89 12.93
C ARG A 80 1.77 24.11 12.37
N CYS A 81 1.66 24.54 11.11
CA CYS A 81 0.36 24.71 10.44
C CYS A 81 -0.64 25.63 11.19
N HIS A 82 -0.18 26.62 11.94
CA HIS A 82 -1.05 27.48 12.76
C HIS A 82 -2.03 28.34 11.95
N THR A 83 -1.77 28.54 10.65
CA THR A 83 -2.62 29.33 9.74
C THR A 83 -3.57 28.47 8.90
N VAL A 84 -3.69 27.17 9.20
CA VAL A 84 -4.56 26.27 8.45
C VAL A 84 -6.02 26.48 8.86
N ASP A 85 -6.86 26.78 7.88
CA ASP A 85 -8.30 26.92 8.02
C ASP A 85 -9.04 25.75 7.35
N ARG A 86 -10.38 25.77 7.44
CA ARG A 86 -11.21 24.76 6.77
C ARG A 86 -11.04 24.77 5.25
N GLN A 87 -10.78 25.93 4.65
CA GLN A 87 -10.63 26.07 3.20
C GLN A 87 -9.38 25.36 2.68
N CYS A 88 -8.37 25.14 3.52
CA CYS A 88 -7.17 24.35 3.18
C CYS A 88 -7.48 22.90 2.77
N PHE A 89 -8.59 22.32 3.23
CA PHE A 89 -9.02 20.97 2.86
C PHE A 89 -9.89 20.94 1.59
N SER A 90 -10.35 22.10 1.14
CA SER A 90 -11.20 22.23 -0.05
C SER A 90 -10.46 21.77 -1.31
N PRO A 91 -11.19 21.37 -2.37
CA PRO A 91 -10.59 20.97 -3.64
C PRO A 91 -9.76 22.06 -4.31
N ASP A 92 -10.13 23.32 -4.08
CA ASP A 92 -9.54 24.48 -4.75
C ASP A 92 -8.26 24.95 -4.03
N SER A 93 -8.05 24.51 -2.78
CA SER A 93 -6.80 24.75 -2.08
C SER A 93 -5.68 23.84 -2.57
N ASP A 94 -4.48 24.43 -2.62
CA ASP A 94 -3.23 23.76 -2.94
C ASP A 94 -2.58 23.09 -1.73
N PHE A 95 -3.06 23.35 -0.51
CA PHE A 95 -2.46 22.90 0.74
C PHE A 95 -2.24 21.38 0.78
N LEU A 96 -3.32 20.59 0.67
CA LEU A 96 -3.22 19.13 0.65
C LEU A 96 -2.46 18.61 -0.57
N ARG A 97 -2.59 19.27 -1.73
CA ARG A 97 -1.87 18.88 -2.95
C ARG A 97 -0.36 18.96 -2.73
N HIS A 98 0.12 20.08 -2.18
CA HIS A 98 1.53 20.31 -1.90
C HIS A 98 2.02 19.38 -0.79
N LEU A 99 1.31 19.30 0.33
CA LEU A 99 1.66 18.40 1.44
C LEU A 99 1.83 16.95 0.96
N LEU A 100 0.84 16.41 0.25
CA LEU A 100 0.88 15.02 -0.24
C LEU A 100 1.92 14.80 -1.35
N PHE A 101 2.36 15.86 -2.02
CA PHE A 101 3.38 15.79 -3.07
C PHE A 101 4.79 15.67 -2.52
N PHE A 102 5.15 16.49 -1.52
CA PHE A 102 6.49 16.48 -0.93
C PHE A 102 6.64 15.53 0.26
N PHE A 103 5.55 15.14 0.92
CA PHE A 103 5.60 14.36 2.17
C PHE A 103 6.50 13.14 2.08
N ASN A 104 7.45 13.04 3.01
CA ASN A 104 8.29 11.88 3.20
C ASN A 104 8.34 11.46 4.68
N PRO A 105 7.96 10.21 5.02
CA PRO A 105 7.92 9.74 6.41
C PRO A 105 9.30 9.65 7.09
N THR A 106 10.40 9.79 6.35
CA THR A 106 11.76 9.82 6.92
C THR A 106 12.11 11.17 7.54
N TYR A 107 11.47 12.26 7.09
CA TYR A 107 11.72 13.59 7.63
C TYR A 107 10.77 13.85 8.81
N THR A 108 11.35 14.13 9.98
CA THR A 108 10.58 14.38 11.20
C THR A 108 9.68 15.61 11.08
N THR A 109 10.16 16.63 10.38
CA THR A 109 9.42 17.87 10.10
C THR A 109 8.16 17.60 9.27
N ASP A 110 8.27 16.80 8.20
CA ASP A 110 7.13 16.42 7.35
C ASP A 110 6.09 15.61 8.14
N VAL A 111 6.55 14.73 9.03
CA VAL A 111 5.68 13.96 9.93
C VAL A 111 4.97 14.90 10.92
N SER A 112 5.66 15.87 11.51
CA SER A 112 5.05 16.87 12.37
C SER A 112 3.97 17.67 11.64
N VAL A 113 4.27 18.17 10.44
CA VAL A 113 3.30 18.90 9.59
C VAL A 113 2.06 18.03 9.31
N LEU A 114 2.25 16.75 9.00
CA LEU A 114 1.14 15.83 8.77
C LEU A 114 0.31 15.60 10.06
N VAL A 115 0.95 15.49 11.21
CA VAL A 115 0.28 15.34 12.52
C VAL A 115 -0.55 16.58 12.85
N GLU A 116 0.00 17.78 12.67
CA GLU A 116 -0.73 19.04 12.84
C GLU A 116 -1.93 19.12 11.88
N THR A 117 -1.73 18.73 10.61
CA THR A 117 -2.82 18.66 9.63
C THR A 117 -3.92 17.69 10.06
N CYS A 118 -3.57 16.54 10.63
CA CYS A 118 -4.54 15.58 11.17
C CYS A 118 -5.27 16.14 12.39
N ARG A 119 -4.58 16.88 13.27
CA ARG A 119 -5.19 17.55 14.42
C ARG A 119 -6.24 18.56 13.95
N SER A 120 -5.89 19.47 13.04
CA SER A 120 -6.83 20.46 12.50
C SER A 120 -8.03 19.79 11.80
N LEU A 121 -7.80 18.71 11.04
CA LEU A 121 -8.88 17.93 10.43
C LEU A 121 -9.87 17.42 11.49
N LEU A 122 -9.36 16.77 12.53
CA LEU A 122 -10.19 16.19 13.59
C LEU A 122 -10.96 17.27 14.35
N GLU A 123 -10.33 18.42 14.63
CA GLU A 123 -10.99 19.58 15.26
C GLU A 123 -12.11 20.13 14.37
N PHE A 124 -11.86 20.36 13.08
CA PHE A 124 -12.87 20.88 12.16
C PHE A 124 -14.07 19.94 11.98
N VAL A 125 -13.84 18.63 12.00
CA VAL A 125 -14.94 17.67 11.92
C VAL A 125 -15.70 17.60 13.24
N ARG A 126 -15.02 17.74 14.38
CA ARG A 126 -15.70 17.80 15.68
C ARG A 126 -16.64 19.00 15.79
N ASP A 127 -16.27 20.14 15.22
CA ASP A 127 -17.05 21.38 15.33
C ASP A 127 -18.30 21.40 14.42
N ASN A 128 -18.18 20.89 13.19
CA ASN A 128 -19.27 20.98 12.18
C ASN A 128 -19.88 19.64 11.76
N GLY A 129 -19.28 18.50 12.14
CA GLY A 129 -19.78 17.14 11.86
C GLY A 129 -19.65 16.65 10.41
N ASP A 130 -19.56 17.52 9.42
CA ASP A 130 -19.57 17.11 8.00
C ASP A 130 -18.18 17.06 7.36
N VAL A 131 -17.66 15.83 7.22
CA VAL A 131 -16.41 15.53 6.52
C VAL A 131 -16.53 15.73 5.01
N VAL A 132 -17.71 15.47 4.44
CA VAL A 132 -17.92 15.52 2.98
C VAL A 132 -17.83 16.96 2.49
N SER A 133 -18.53 17.90 3.13
CA SER A 133 -18.43 19.31 2.75
C SER A 133 -17.04 19.90 2.98
N LEU A 134 -16.28 19.41 3.97
CA LEU A 134 -14.92 19.88 4.20
C LEU A 134 -14.00 19.60 2.99
N PHE A 135 -14.08 18.39 2.42
CA PHE A 135 -13.23 18.00 1.29
C PHE A 135 -13.83 18.36 -0.06
N ALA A 136 -15.14 18.51 -0.18
CA ALA A 136 -15.83 18.66 -1.47
C ALA A 136 -16.49 20.03 -1.67
N GLY A 137 -16.68 20.80 -0.60
CA GLY A 137 -17.56 21.98 -0.61
C GLY A 137 -19.02 21.57 -0.82
N THR A 138 -19.76 22.40 -1.53
CA THR A 138 -21.19 22.19 -1.84
C THR A 138 -21.42 21.19 -2.99
N GLU A 139 -20.43 20.94 -3.84
CA GLU A 139 -20.58 20.16 -5.07
C GLU A 139 -19.65 18.94 -5.13
N TYR A 140 -20.04 17.85 -4.45
CA TYR A 140 -19.25 16.61 -4.50
C TYR A 140 -19.17 16.00 -5.90
N ALA A 141 -20.28 15.98 -6.65
CA ALA A 141 -20.36 15.27 -7.92
C ALA A 141 -19.33 15.75 -8.96
N SER A 142 -19.12 17.06 -9.07
CA SER A 142 -18.17 17.66 -10.02
C SER A 142 -16.71 17.44 -9.61
N LYS A 143 -16.42 17.32 -8.31
CA LYS A 143 -15.05 17.23 -7.76
C LYS A 143 -14.68 15.85 -7.23
N ALA A 144 -15.56 14.85 -7.38
CA ALA A 144 -15.46 13.54 -6.76
C ALA A 144 -14.12 12.81 -7.04
N ALA A 145 -13.62 12.89 -8.27
CA ALA A 145 -12.37 12.22 -8.65
C ALA A 145 -11.15 12.81 -7.93
N LEU A 146 -11.07 14.14 -7.83
CA LEU A 146 -10.00 14.84 -7.13
C LEU A 146 -10.06 14.56 -5.63
N VAL A 147 -11.25 14.64 -5.02
CA VAL A 147 -11.47 14.35 -3.60
C VAL A 147 -11.03 12.93 -3.28
N ARG A 148 -11.50 11.93 -4.03
CA ARG A 148 -11.09 10.53 -3.85
C ARG A 148 -9.57 10.36 -3.96
N TYR A 149 -8.93 11.05 -4.90
CA TYR A 149 -7.47 10.99 -5.05
C TYR A 149 -6.73 11.59 -3.85
N ARG A 150 -7.16 12.77 -3.37
CA ARG A 150 -6.54 13.42 -2.21
C ARG A 150 -6.75 12.60 -0.95
N VAL A 151 -7.98 12.15 -0.67
CA VAL A 151 -8.30 11.38 0.55
C VAL A 151 -7.52 10.06 0.59
N LYS A 152 -7.50 9.29 -0.49
CA LYS A 152 -6.77 8.00 -0.48
C LYS A 152 -5.26 8.19 -0.32
N LYS A 153 -4.70 9.26 -0.88
CA LYS A 153 -3.30 9.64 -0.69
C LYS A 153 -3.03 10.08 0.74
N PHE A 154 -3.95 10.82 1.34
CA PHE A 154 -3.84 11.31 2.71
C PHE A 154 -3.89 10.16 3.73
N ALA A 155 -4.89 9.29 3.65
CA ALA A 155 -4.97 8.10 4.51
C ALA A 155 -3.71 7.23 4.41
N HIS A 156 -3.20 7.04 3.18
CA HIS A 156 -1.95 6.31 2.97
C HIS A 156 -0.72 7.03 3.54
N ALA A 157 -0.65 8.36 3.45
CA ALA A 157 0.43 9.15 4.06
C ALA A 157 0.45 8.99 5.58
N CYS A 158 -0.71 9.00 6.24
CA CYS A 158 -0.84 8.76 7.68
C CYS A 158 -0.31 7.38 8.08
N ILE A 159 -0.73 6.32 7.39
CA ILE A 159 -0.24 4.95 7.64
C ILE A 159 1.27 4.85 7.41
N ARG A 160 1.79 5.49 6.34
CA ARG A 160 3.22 5.55 6.05
C ARG A 160 4.01 6.29 7.13
N ALA A 161 3.46 7.35 7.71
CA ALA A 161 4.08 8.11 8.79
C ALA A 161 4.19 7.24 10.06
N VAL A 162 3.10 6.55 10.42
CA VAL A 162 3.06 5.59 11.52
C VAL A 162 4.11 4.50 11.32
N TYR A 163 4.10 3.85 10.15
CA TYR A 163 5.05 2.77 9.85
C TYR A 163 6.51 3.26 9.83
N GLY A 164 6.80 4.39 9.19
CA GLY A 164 8.14 4.96 9.12
C GLY A 164 8.72 5.33 10.49
N ASN A 165 7.85 5.70 11.44
CA ASN A 165 8.23 6.12 12.79
C ASN A 165 7.84 5.10 13.86
N ARG A 166 7.51 3.85 13.49
CA ARG A 166 6.99 2.80 14.37
C ARG A 166 7.84 2.54 15.61
N ASN A 167 9.17 2.64 15.52
CA ASN A 167 10.05 2.47 16.68
C ASN A 167 9.90 3.59 17.70
N LYS A 168 9.66 4.83 17.25
CA LYS A 168 9.45 6.01 18.11
C LYS A 168 8.02 6.07 18.64
N LEU A 169 7.06 5.64 17.81
CA LEU A 169 5.63 5.69 18.10
C LEU A 169 5.10 4.43 18.78
N ARG A 170 5.92 3.38 18.92
CA ARG A 170 5.55 2.06 19.49
C ARG A 170 4.71 2.20 20.76
N ASP A 171 5.13 3.12 21.61
CA ASP A 171 4.55 3.30 22.93
C ASP A 171 3.15 3.92 22.88
N GLN A 172 2.82 4.64 21.80
CA GLN A 172 1.55 5.31 21.57
C GLN A 172 0.54 4.44 20.80
N LEU A 173 1.02 3.46 20.03
CA LEU A 173 0.20 2.71 19.06
C LEU A 173 -0.84 1.78 19.67
N PHE A 174 -0.60 1.34 20.90
CA PHE A 174 -1.48 0.43 21.64
C PHE A 174 -2.08 1.09 22.90
N MET A 175 -1.92 2.41 23.05
CA MET A 175 -2.56 3.14 24.13
C MET A 175 -4.03 3.41 23.82
N GLU A 176 -4.80 3.59 24.88
CA GLU A 176 -6.20 3.97 24.81
C GLU A 176 -6.37 5.35 24.13
N SER A 177 -7.34 5.44 23.23
CA SER A 177 -7.53 6.62 22.37
C SER A 177 -8.03 7.85 23.14
N GLU A 178 -8.76 7.68 24.24
CA GLU A 178 -9.81 8.64 24.61
C GLU A 178 -9.33 10.05 25.00
N LYS A 179 -8.04 10.28 25.29
CA LYS A 179 -7.56 11.63 25.70
C LYS A 179 -6.14 12.00 25.31
N SER A 180 -5.43 11.21 24.50
CA SER A 180 -4.03 11.52 24.19
C SER A 180 -3.87 12.19 22.81
N CYS A 181 -3.40 13.44 22.80
CA CYS A 181 -3.01 14.16 21.57
C CYS A 181 -1.68 13.66 21.01
N THR A 182 -1.44 12.35 21.10
CA THR A 182 -0.20 11.72 20.66
C THR A 182 -0.20 11.53 19.15
N SER A 183 0.98 11.63 18.54
CA SER A 183 1.13 11.64 17.09
C SER A 183 0.53 10.39 16.43
N ALA A 184 0.72 9.21 17.03
CA ALA A 184 0.18 7.96 16.50
C ALA A 184 -1.36 7.94 16.48
N ILE A 185 -1.98 8.38 17.58
CA ILE A 185 -3.44 8.40 17.72
C ILE A 185 -4.06 9.41 16.75
N LEU A 186 -3.50 10.62 16.62
CA LEU A 186 -3.98 11.62 15.66
C LEU A 186 -3.93 11.10 14.21
N LEU A 187 -2.84 10.44 13.82
CA LEU A 187 -2.70 9.87 12.48
C LEU A 187 -3.70 8.74 12.22
N LEU A 188 -3.91 7.85 13.20
CA LEU A 188 -4.81 6.71 13.08
C LEU A 188 -6.29 7.09 13.18
N ASP A 189 -6.63 8.08 14.00
CA ASP A 189 -7.99 8.61 14.11
C ASP A 189 -8.37 9.39 12.85
N ALA A 190 -7.43 10.14 12.25
CA ALA A 190 -7.64 10.72 10.93
C ALA A 190 -7.87 9.64 9.86
N VAL A 191 -7.13 8.53 9.90
CA VAL A 191 -7.38 7.41 8.97
C VAL A 191 -8.77 6.82 9.21
N THR A 192 -9.15 6.57 10.46
CA THR A 192 -10.47 6.05 10.87
C THR A 192 -11.58 6.93 10.29
N LEU A 193 -11.47 8.25 10.45
CA LEU A 193 -12.40 9.23 9.91
C LEU A 193 -12.47 9.19 8.38
N LEU A 194 -11.34 9.03 7.68
CA LEU A 194 -11.29 9.05 6.21
C LEU A 194 -11.78 7.75 5.55
N ILE A 195 -11.83 6.64 6.29
CA ILE A 195 -12.27 5.32 5.80
C ILE A 195 -13.60 4.86 6.40
N ASP A 196 -14.30 5.74 7.12
CA ASP A 196 -15.62 5.46 7.65
C ASP A 196 -16.57 4.95 6.56
N LEU A 197 -17.33 3.88 6.87
CA LEU A 197 -18.19 3.19 5.90
C LEU A 197 -19.27 4.10 5.30
N GLY A 198 -19.68 5.15 6.00
CA GLY A 198 -20.68 6.11 5.53
C GLY A 198 -20.17 7.07 4.46
N LEU A 199 -18.86 7.13 4.20
CA LEU A 199 -18.29 8.12 3.29
C LEU A 199 -18.26 7.64 1.81
N PRO A 200 -18.54 8.53 0.85
CA PRO A 200 -18.68 8.17 -0.57
C PRO A 200 -17.37 7.74 -1.25
N TRP A 201 -16.23 7.93 -0.59
CA TRP A 201 -14.91 7.51 -1.08
C TRP A 201 -14.31 6.32 -0.33
N ALA A 202 -14.95 5.85 0.75
CA ALA A 202 -14.34 4.91 1.69
C ALA A 202 -13.87 3.60 1.03
N CYS A 203 -14.74 2.94 0.25
CA CYS A 203 -14.39 1.72 -0.47
C CYS A 203 -13.21 1.95 -1.45
N SER A 204 -13.14 3.11 -2.12
CA SER A 204 -12.04 3.45 -3.03
C SER A 204 -10.72 3.71 -2.30
N THR A 205 -10.79 4.29 -1.11
CA THR A 205 -9.64 4.53 -0.24
C THR A 205 -9.10 3.22 0.29
N VAL A 206 -9.94 2.36 0.85
CA VAL A 206 -9.52 1.05 1.38
C VAL A 206 -8.93 0.18 0.28
N THR A 207 -9.55 0.11 -0.89
CA THR A 207 -8.99 -0.59 -2.06
C THR A 207 -7.58 -0.10 -2.40
N TYR A 208 -7.38 1.22 -2.43
CA TYR A 208 -6.08 1.81 -2.71
C TYR A 208 -5.03 1.49 -1.65
N LEU A 209 -5.43 1.41 -0.37
CA LEU A 209 -4.55 0.98 0.71
C LEU A 209 -4.16 -0.48 0.55
N LEU A 210 -5.12 -1.38 0.30
CA LEU A 210 -4.89 -2.82 0.14
C LEU A 210 -3.95 -3.12 -1.05
N GLN A 211 -4.12 -2.43 -2.18
CA GLN A 211 -3.22 -2.50 -3.34
C GLN A 211 -1.76 -2.12 -3.03
N ARG A 212 -1.52 -1.44 -1.90
CA ARG A 212 -0.19 -1.03 -1.43
C ARG A 212 0.32 -1.89 -0.29
N ASN A 213 -0.31 -3.04 -0.07
CA ASN A 213 0.08 -4.05 0.92
C ASN A 213 0.19 -3.49 2.35
N ILE A 214 -0.79 -2.67 2.76
CA ILE A 214 -0.82 -2.10 4.11
C ILE A 214 -0.84 -3.17 5.22
N TYR A 215 -1.37 -4.36 4.95
CA TYR A 215 -1.36 -5.44 5.92
C TYR A 215 0.06 -5.92 6.27
N SER A 216 1.00 -5.88 5.32
CA SER A 216 2.42 -6.14 5.60
C SER A 216 3.00 -5.06 6.54
N LEU A 217 2.66 -3.80 6.33
CA LEU A 217 3.09 -2.69 7.21
C LEU A 217 2.52 -2.87 8.63
N PHE A 218 1.24 -3.20 8.73
CA PHE A 218 0.56 -3.46 9.99
C PHE A 218 1.13 -4.68 10.71
N ARG A 219 1.43 -5.76 9.99
CA ARG A 219 2.11 -6.94 10.56
C ARG A 219 3.40 -6.54 11.26
N GLU A 220 4.27 -5.79 10.60
CA GLU A 220 5.52 -5.32 11.22
C GLU A 220 5.30 -4.43 12.44
N ILE A 221 4.28 -3.55 12.41
CA ILE A 221 3.92 -2.72 13.57
C ILE A 221 3.51 -3.59 14.76
N VAL A 222 2.66 -4.61 14.54
CA VAL A 222 2.22 -5.52 15.59
C VAL A 222 3.39 -6.32 16.16
N LEU A 223 4.28 -6.82 15.29
CA LEU A 223 5.43 -7.60 15.72
C LEU A 223 6.40 -6.79 16.60
N ILE A 224 6.56 -5.50 16.35
CA ILE A 224 7.35 -4.61 17.21
C ILE A 224 6.69 -4.38 18.58
N GLY A 225 5.37 -4.50 18.66
CA GLY A 225 4.60 -4.40 19.91
C GLY A 225 4.57 -5.69 20.74
N LYS A 226 4.96 -6.83 20.17
CA LYS A 226 4.78 -8.18 20.75
C LYS A 226 5.45 -8.38 22.12
N ASP A 227 6.54 -7.66 22.40
CA ASP A 227 7.31 -7.81 23.65
C ASP A 227 6.65 -7.15 24.87
N ARG A 228 5.47 -6.53 24.71
CA ARG A 228 4.74 -5.90 25.82
C ARG A 228 3.71 -6.86 26.42
N SER A 229 3.72 -6.95 27.74
CA SER A 229 2.59 -7.45 28.51
C SER A 229 1.49 -6.40 28.45
N PHE A 230 0.51 -6.60 27.56
CA PHE A 230 -0.67 -5.76 27.52
C PHE A 230 -1.59 -6.17 28.69
N PRO A 231 -1.94 -5.27 29.62
CA PRO A 231 -3.03 -5.55 30.53
C PRO A 231 -4.28 -5.77 29.66
N ALA A 232 -4.96 -6.89 29.88
CA ALA A 232 -6.21 -7.26 29.22
C ALA A 232 -7.35 -6.32 29.67
N SER A 233 -7.26 -5.04 29.34
CA SER A 233 -8.32 -4.07 29.52
C SER A 233 -9.32 -4.26 28.37
N ASN A 234 -10.36 -5.05 28.62
CA ASN A 234 -11.43 -5.36 27.66
C ASN A 234 -12.34 -4.16 27.32
N ARG A 235 -12.00 -2.91 27.70
CA ARG A 235 -12.98 -1.80 27.65
C ARG A 235 -12.67 -0.70 26.64
N VAL A 236 -11.43 -0.51 26.18
CA VAL A 236 -11.10 0.62 25.29
C VAL A 236 -10.35 0.13 24.05
N VAL A 237 -10.95 0.39 22.88
CA VAL A 237 -10.40 -0.02 21.58
C VAL A 237 -9.31 0.96 21.15
N SER A 238 -8.11 0.45 20.85
CA SER A 238 -7.01 1.29 20.36
C SER A 238 -7.33 1.88 18.97
N SER A 239 -6.79 3.06 18.64
CA SER A 239 -6.95 3.66 17.30
C SER A 239 -6.44 2.72 16.20
N PHE A 240 -5.41 1.93 16.48
CA PHE A 240 -4.87 0.96 15.54
C PHE A 240 -5.85 -0.19 15.29
N GLU A 241 -6.47 -0.72 16.35
CA GLU A 241 -7.50 -1.75 16.25
C GLU A 241 -8.75 -1.23 15.50
N ARG A 242 -9.15 0.03 15.73
CA ARG A 242 -10.25 0.66 14.98
C ARG A 242 -9.97 0.73 13.48
N VAL A 243 -8.75 1.12 13.08
CA VAL A 243 -8.35 1.13 11.66
C VAL A 243 -8.40 -0.27 11.07
N LEU A 244 -7.87 -1.28 11.77
CA LEU A 244 -7.96 -2.68 11.32
C LEU A 244 -9.41 -3.16 11.21
N GLY A 245 -10.24 -2.82 12.19
CA GLY A 245 -11.65 -3.14 12.22
C GLY A 245 -12.41 -2.55 11.03
N LEU A 246 -12.23 -1.26 10.74
CA LEU A 246 -12.87 -0.62 9.60
C LEU A 246 -12.44 -1.23 8.26
N ILE A 247 -11.14 -1.43 8.05
CA ILE A 247 -10.63 -2.07 6.82
C ILE A 247 -11.22 -3.47 6.65
N THR A 248 -11.33 -4.22 7.75
CA THR A 248 -11.94 -5.56 7.76
C THR A 248 -13.42 -5.50 7.42
N SER A 249 -14.16 -4.53 7.96
CA SER A 249 -15.60 -4.34 7.69
C SER A 249 -15.90 -3.94 6.24
N HIS A 250 -14.96 -3.27 5.55
CA HIS A 250 -15.05 -3.02 4.10
C HIS A 250 -15.00 -4.31 3.26
N ILE A 251 -14.59 -5.43 3.86
CA ILE A 251 -14.45 -6.73 3.21
C ILE A 251 -15.55 -7.66 3.74
N GLY A 252 -16.51 -8.01 2.88
CA GLY A 252 -17.54 -8.99 3.20
C GLY A 252 -18.83 -8.43 3.85
N GLN A 253 -18.94 -7.13 4.12
CA GLN A 253 -20.24 -6.51 4.38
C GLN A 253 -20.96 -6.18 3.07
N GLY A 254 -22.24 -6.51 2.96
CA GLY A 254 -23.05 -6.31 1.75
C GLY A 254 -23.33 -4.85 1.38
N ILE A 255 -22.89 -3.89 2.21
CA ILE A 255 -23.15 -2.46 2.08
C ILE A 255 -22.06 -1.76 1.22
N CYS A 256 -20.86 -2.33 1.12
CA CYS A 256 -19.75 -1.69 0.40
C CYS A 256 -19.63 -2.17 -1.05
N THR A 257 -19.38 -1.23 -1.96
CA THR A 257 -19.11 -1.47 -3.39
C THR A 257 -17.60 -1.59 -3.66
N CYS A 258 -16.83 -2.20 -2.74
CA CYS A 258 -15.40 -2.42 -2.93
C CYS A 258 -15.19 -3.28 -4.19
N PRO A 259 -14.40 -2.82 -5.17
CA PRO A 259 -14.08 -3.64 -6.33
C PRO A 259 -13.36 -4.91 -5.88
N ILE A 260 -13.76 -6.05 -6.44
CA ILE A 260 -13.08 -7.33 -6.24
C ILE A 260 -11.73 -7.22 -6.94
N VAL A 261 -10.68 -7.00 -6.16
CA VAL A 261 -9.29 -6.98 -6.62
C VAL A 261 -8.63 -8.29 -6.17
N ASP A 262 -7.45 -8.57 -6.71
CA ASP A 262 -6.63 -9.76 -6.42
C ASP A 262 -6.78 -10.25 -4.96
N PRO A 263 -7.29 -11.48 -4.75
CA PRO A 263 -7.44 -12.10 -3.43
C PRO A 263 -6.17 -12.00 -2.56
N GLN A 264 -4.99 -11.97 -3.18
CA GLN A 264 -3.70 -11.85 -2.48
C GLN A 264 -3.55 -10.52 -1.72
N CYS A 265 -4.19 -9.45 -2.18
CA CYS A 265 -4.14 -8.13 -1.53
C CYS A 265 -5.22 -7.95 -0.44
N PHE A 266 -6.28 -8.75 -0.50
CA PHE A 266 -7.48 -8.60 0.34
C PHE A 266 -7.56 -9.61 1.46
N PHE A 267 -6.93 -10.78 1.29
CA PHE A 267 -6.85 -11.75 2.36
C PHE A 267 -5.88 -11.26 3.43
N PRO A 268 -6.31 -11.08 4.69
CA PRO A 268 -5.47 -10.58 5.77
C PRO A 268 -4.53 -11.67 6.29
N SER A 269 -3.95 -12.51 5.42
CA SER A 269 -2.96 -13.54 5.79
C SER A 269 -1.81 -12.94 6.59
N GLN A 270 -1.37 -11.74 6.21
CA GLN A 270 -0.33 -10.98 6.90
C GLN A 270 -0.66 -10.72 8.37
N ILE A 271 -1.93 -10.54 8.73
CA ILE A 271 -2.36 -10.27 10.10
C ILE A 271 -2.76 -11.57 10.81
N LEU A 272 -3.54 -12.44 10.16
CA LEU A 272 -4.04 -13.68 10.74
C LEU A 272 -2.95 -14.72 11.02
N THR A 273 -1.77 -14.59 10.41
CA THR A 273 -0.61 -15.45 10.73
C THR A 273 0.20 -14.95 11.93
N ILE A 274 -0.24 -13.89 12.62
CA ILE A 274 0.41 -13.41 13.85
C ILE A 274 -0.01 -14.31 15.03
N PRO A 275 0.94 -14.88 15.79
CA PRO A 275 0.63 -15.70 16.95
C PRO A 275 -0.17 -14.92 18.00
N PHE A 276 -1.24 -15.54 18.52
CA PHE A 276 -2.08 -14.96 19.59
C PHE A 276 -2.65 -13.57 19.25
N LEU A 277 -2.95 -13.32 17.97
CA LEU A 277 -3.43 -12.04 17.46
C LEU A 277 -4.57 -11.45 18.31
N TRP A 278 -5.52 -12.29 18.70
CA TRP A 278 -6.71 -11.87 19.44
C TRP A 278 -6.46 -11.44 20.89
N ARG A 279 -5.28 -11.76 21.45
CA ARG A 279 -4.88 -11.19 22.75
C ARG A 279 -4.53 -9.72 22.63
N PHE A 280 -4.03 -9.30 21.46
CA PHE A 280 -3.71 -7.91 21.18
C PHE A 280 -4.95 -7.12 20.72
N PHE A 281 -5.87 -7.79 20.02
CA PHE A 281 -7.03 -7.16 19.39
C PHE A 281 -8.32 -7.97 19.63
N PRO A 282 -8.88 -7.90 20.85
CA PRO A 282 -10.09 -8.64 21.19
C PRO A 282 -11.33 -8.12 20.45
N HIS A 283 -11.44 -6.82 20.21
CA HIS A 283 -12.58 -6.26 19.49
C HIS A 283 -12.52 -6.59 17.99
N LEU A 284 -11.31 -6.62 17.41
CA LEU A 284 -11.11 -7.10 16.05
C LEU A 284 -11.61 -8.55 15.89
N LYS A 285 -11.40 -9.40 16.89
CA LYS A 285 -11.92 -10.79 16.90
C LYS A 285 -13.44 -10.82 16.73
N GLU A 286 -14.16 -9.92 17.41
CA GLU A 286 -15.62 -9.80 17.32
C GLU A 286 -16.07 -9.38 15.92
N ILE A 287 -15.37 -8.42 15.30
CA ILE A 287 -15.64 -7.97 13.93
C ILE A 287 -15.47 -9.13 12.94
N PHE A 288 -14.39 -9.90 13.07
CA PHE A 288 -14.16 -11.09 12.26
C PHE A 288 -15.20 -12.19 12.48
N ALA A 289 -15.79 -12.28 13.67
CA ALA A 289 -16.83 -13.25 13.99
C ALA A 289 -18.21 -12.87 13.42
N SER A 290 -18.40 -11.65 12.92
CA SER A 290 -19.67 -11.24 12.33
C SER A 290 -20.04 -12.13 11.12
N PRO A 291 -21.34 -12.47 10.91
CA PRO A 291 -21.74 -13.50 9.95
C PRO A 291 -21.29 -13.25 8.50
N SER A 292 -21.33 -12.00 8.04
CA SER A 292 -20.97 -11.66 6.65
C SER A 292 -19.45 -11.67 6.42
N VAL A 293 -18.70 -11.17 7.39
CA VAL A 293 -17.24 -11.06 7.36
C VAL A 293 -16.59 -12.45 7.51
N SER A 294 -17.04 -13.24 8.49
CA SER A 294 -16.56 -14.61 8.72
C SER A 294 -16.76 -15.49 7.48
N ARG A 295 -17.97 -15.47 6.87
CA ARG A 295 -18.25 -16.20 5.63
C ARG A 295 -17.32 -15.80 4.49
N HIS A 296 -17.09 -14.50 4.31
CA HIS A 296 -16.18 -14.01 3.28
C HIS A 296 -14.76 -14.55 3.49
N TYR A 297 -14.21 -14.46 4.71
CA TYR A 297 -12.84 -14.88 4.97
C TYR A 297 -12.63 -16.39 4.94
N PHE A 298 -13.59 -17.19 5.41
CA PHE A 298 -13.51 -18.65 5.25
C PHE A 298 -13.51 -19.06 3.77
N HIS A 299 -14.29 -18.36 2.94
CA HIS A 299 -14.27 -18.58 1.50
C HIS A 299 -12.92 -18.17 0.87
N GLN A 300 -12.38 -17.00 1.23
CA GLN A 300 -11.06 -16.55 0.76
C GLN A 300 -9.95 -17.53 1.18
N MET A 301 -9.99 -18.05 2.41
CA MET A 301 -9.02 -19.04 2.87
C MET A 301 -9.01 -20.29 1.97
N LYS A 302 -10.20 -20.82 1.64
CA LYS A 302 -10.33 -21.99 0.75
C LYS A 302 -9.69 -21.72 -0.61
N LEU A 303 -9.81 -20.50 -1.15
CA LEU A 303 -9.22 -20.11 -2.43
C LEU A 303 -7.69 -19.93 -2.32
N CYS A 304 -7.23 -19.19 -1.31
CA CYS A 304 -5.80 -18.91 -1.13
C CYS A 304 -4.98 -20.16 -0.81
N MET A 305 -5.53 -21.09 -0.02
CA MET A 305 -4.79 -22.29 0.41
C MET A 305 -4.73 -23.41 -0.62
N LYS A 306 -5.70 -23.49 -1.53
CA LYS A 306 -5.68 -24.52 -2.59
C LYS A 306 -4.65 -24.25 -3.66
N ASP A 307 -4.45 -22.97 -4.01
CA ASP A 307 -3.73 -22.61 -5.22
C ASP A 307 -2.43 -21.81 -4.95
N HIS A 308 -2.16 -21.35 -3.71
CA HIS A 308 -1.10 -20.37 -3.47
C HIS A 308 -0.34 -20.50 -2.13
N ILE A 309 0.58 -21.47 -2.04
CA ILE A 309 1.57 -21.57 -0.93
C ILE A 309 2.36 -20.25 -0.75
N ASN A 310 2.53 -19.46 -1.82
CA ASN A 310 3.27 -18.19 -1.83
C ASN A 310 2.51 -16.97 -1.25
N VAL A 311 1.27 -17.13 -0.76
CA VAL A 311 0.46 -16.02 -0.22
C VAL A 311 0.71 -15.77 1.27
N LEU A 312 1.32 -16.74 1.96
CA LEU A 312 1.67 -16.58 3.36
C LEU A 312 2.96 -15.76 3.51
N PRO A 313 3.02 -14.82 4.48
CA PRO A 313 4.28 -14.19 4.84
C PRO A 313 5.28 -15.22 5.37
N PRO A 314 6.58 -14.87 5.40
CA PRO A 314 7.58 -15.68 6.08
C PRO A 314 7.19 -15.93 7.55
N ASP A 315 7.55 -17.11 8.03
CA ASP A 315 7.31 -17.53 9.40
C ASP A 315 8.05 -16.60 10.39
N ILE A 316 7.38 -16.29 11.50
CA ILE A 316 7.92 -15.38 12.53
C ILE A 316 8.96 -16.10 13.41
N ALA A 317 8.74 -17.39 13.67
CA ALA A 317 9.64 -18.24 14.42
C ALA A 317 9.50 -19.68 13.93
N ILE A 318 10.58 -20.46 14.07
CA ILE A 318 10.62 -21.87 13.67
C ILE A 318 9.54 -22.69 14.43
N ASP A 319 9.30 -22.34 15.69
CA ASP A 319 8.34 -23.03 16.57
C ASP A 319 6.88 -22.57 16.37
N LEU A 320 6.65 -21.50 15.61
CA LEU A 320 5.32 -20.91 15.36
C LEU A 320 5.14 -20.68 13.85
N PRO A 321 4.94 -21.75 13.07
CA PRO A 321 4.74 -21.60 11.63
C PRO A 321 3.48 -20.78 11.38
N GLY A 322 3.55 -19.86 10.41
CA GLY A 322 2.48 -18.91 10.09
C GLY A 322 1.18 -19.61 9.74
N TYR A 323 1.27 -20.78 9.10
CA TYR A 323 0.11 -21.63 8.80
C TYR A 323 -0.64 -22.11 10.06
N ALA A 324 0.09 -22.55 11.09
CA ALA A 324 -0.54 -22.98 12.34
C ALA A 324 -1.18 -21.79 13.06
N CYS A 325 -0.53 -20.61 13.02
CA CYS A 325 -1.09 -19.39 13.59
C CYS A 325 -2.37 -18.95 12.88
N LEU A 326 -2.38 -19.01 11.54
CA LEU A 326 -3.57 -18.73 10.72
C LEU A 326 -4.73 -19.64 11.11
N LEU A 327 -4.48 -20.96 11.16
CA LEU A 327 -5.50 -21.94 11.51
C LEU A 327 -6.03 -21.72 12.93
N GLY A 328 -5.13 -21.54 13.91
CA GLY A 328 -5.51 -21.30 15.31
C GLY A 328 -6.38 -20.05 15.46
N ASN A 329 -5.96 -18.92 14.89
CA ASN A 329 -6.70 -17.67 14.94
C ASN A 329 -8.09 -17.81 14.28
N LEU A 330 -8.20 -18.54 13.17
CA LEU A 330 -9.47 -18.76 12.48
C LEU A 330 -10.41 -19.68 13.26
N LEU A 331 -9.91 -20.74 13.88
CA LEU A 331 -10.72 -21.63 14.73
C LEU A 331 -11.31 -20.86 15.93
N GLU A 332 -10.52 -19.95 16.51
CA GLU A 332 -11.00 -19.07 17.57
C GLU A 332 -12.13 -18.13 17.13
N VAL A 333 -12.06 -17.59 15.91
CA VAL A 333 -13.14 -16.78 15.32
C VAL A 333 -14.35 -17.64 14.99
N ALA A 334 -14.14 -18.80 14.38
CA ALA A 334 -15.20 -19.75 14.02
C ALA A 334 -16.04 -20.13 15.24
N ARG A 335 -15.38 -20.43 16.37
CA ARG A 335 -16.06 -20.72 17.64
C ARG A 335 -17.01 -19.60 18.06
N LEU A 336 -16.59 -18.34 17.94
CA LEU A 336 -17.45 -17.19 18.28
C LEU A 336 -18.58 -17.00 17.26
N ALA A 337 -18.29 -17.12 15.96
CA ALA A 337 -19.28 -16.97 14.90
C ALA A 337 -20.41 -18.02 15.02
N PHE A 338 -20.06 -19.29 15.28
CA PHE A 338 -21.04 -20.37 15.47
C PHE A 338 -21.81 -20.29 16.79
N ALA A 339 -21.34 -19.51 17.77
CA ALA A 339 -22.07 -19.26 19.00
C ALA A 339 -23.16 -18.18 18.84
N GLN A 340 -23.18 -17.43 17.73
CA GLN A 340 -24.19 -16.39 17.50
C GLN A 340 -25.52 -16.96 16.98
N PRO A 341 -26.68 -16.45 17.42
CA PRO A 341 -28.00 -17.00 17.12
C PRO A 341 -28.40 -16.92 15.63
N GLU A 342 -27.83 -16.00 14.85
CA GLU A 342 -28.05 -15.88 13.39
C GLU A 342 -27.28 -16.95 12.57
N SER A 343 -26.47 -17.80 13.21
CA SER A 343 -25.64 -18.80 12.55
C SER A 343 -26.42 -20.00 11.98
N PHE A 344 -27.68 -20.22 12.36
CA PHE A 344 -28.43 -21.41 11.94
C PHE A 344 -28.92 -21.39 10.48
N THR A 345 -28.86 -20.25 9.79
CA THR A 345 -28.99 -20.22 8.32
C THR A 345 -27.68 -20.58 7.60
N MET A 346 -26.56 -20.73 8.32
CA MET A 346 -25.28 -21.20 7.76
C MET A 346 -25.28 -22.70 7.44
N VAL A 347 -26.24 -23.47 7.98
CA VAL A 347 -26.29 -24.92 7.81
C VAL A 347 -27.24 -25.30 6.68
N ASN A 348 -26.92 -24.88 5.46
CA ASN A 348 -27.17 -25.74 4.31
C ASN A 348 -25.98 -26.69 4.23
N THR A 349 -26.24 -27.95 4.54
CA THR A 349 -25.34 -29.08 4.87
C THR A 349 -24.35 -29.51 3.79
N LYS A 350 -23.87 -28.62 2.92
CA LYS A 350 -22.92 -28.94 1.83
C LYS A 350 -21.58 -28.21 1.87
N ASP A 351 -21.40 -27.20 2.72
CA ASP A 351 -20.20 -26.34 2.69
C ASP A 351 -19.28 -26.42 3.92
N ILE A 352 -19.44 -27.40 4.81
CA ILE A 352 -18.39 -27.71 5.80
C ILE A 352 -17.27 -28.46 5.07
N PRO A 353 -16.05 -27.91 4.92
CA PRO A 353 -14.97 -28.67 4.36
C PRO A 353 -14.57 -29.72 5.39
N LEU A 354 -14.81 -30.98 5.09
CA LEU A 354 -14.16 -32.15 5.70
C LEU A 354 -12.61 -32.11 5.62
N ALA A 355 -12.02 -31.04 5.10
CA ALA A 355 -10.58 -30.81 4.95
C ALA A 355 -9.91 -30.21 6.20
N LEU A 356 -10.66 -29.87 7.26
CA LEU A 356 -10.08 -29.39 8.53
C LEU A 356 -9.81 -30.52 9.54
N LEU A 357 -10.14 -31.77 9.19
CA LEU A 357 -9.97 -32.96 10.04
C LEU A 357 -9.12 -34.06 9.40
N LYS A 358 -8.31 -33.73 8.38
CA LYS A 358 -7.32 -34.65 7.82
C LYS A 358 -5.95 -33.99 7.73
#